data_AF-A0A3M2ECS5-F1
#
_entry.id   AF-A0A3M2ECS5-F1
#
_cell.length_a   1.000
_cell.length_b   1.000
_cell.length_c   1.000
_cell.angle_alpha   90.00
_cell.angle_beta   90.00
_cell.angle_gamma   90.00
#
_symmetry.space_group_name_H-M   'P 1'
#
loop_
_entity.id
_entity.type
_entity.pdbx_description
1 polymer ?
#
loop_
_entity_poly.entity_id
_entity_poly.type
_entity_poly.pdbx_seq_one_letter_code
_entity_poly.pdbx_strand_id
1 'polypeptide(L)'
;MSNPNLIANNSTVGINYTSHGGIYLGGTATTATTEAEICWGCHDANGVSEWGTNTDTNGAEPNYDFGTIYSDAAATKPTSNWVGAYWKSATPIFGYKTGQIQSTHAASNNTGAQSGVDTVASIRCSYCHDVHNTFGPDGKPYLRGTWMGNPYPEDGAPQSSSSYTSSTSYRFGAVPRGNSGTPPRATGGYYIDQNRTTSGSYLNLTTWSLANNAGLCTLCHGTNVDDMNYYGTASTDWVGTNGHSNAVIGGTGKYKANIFDLRGGTRGNSTNPAMAFQGAKEPGDSGSYGFRNGEKNSDNWAPLLYGAPGELKRYNYYSWGATVDSNTIDTQYHKFPCSKCHNPHASRLPRLMITNCLDTKHNTWDDNQGTRNSSQYGSNNRNRHKSNLTSAQNCHRVGDPSESGTGAGWNNVTPW
;
A
#
# COMPACT_ATOMS: atom_id res chain seq x y z
N MET A 1 36.36 29.87 7.05
CA MET A 1 35.14 29.81 6.21
C MET A 1 34.81 28.33 6.06
N SER A 2 33.57 27.91 6.26
CA SER A 2 33.14 26.56 5.90
C SER A 2 33.26 26.38 4.39
N ASN A 3 33.75 25.22 3.95
CA ASN A 3 33.81 24.88 2.54
C ASN A 3 32.39 24.49 2.10
N PRO A 4 31.81 25.06 1.03
CA PRO A 4 30.50 24.63 0.55
C PRO A 4 30.53 23.14 0.18
N ASN A 5 29.44 22.43 0.47
CA ASN A 5 29.41 20.97 0.33
C ASN A 5 29.39 20.58 -1.16
N LEU A 6 30.53 20.11 -1.66
CA LEU A 6 30.69 19.63 -3.03
C LEU A 6 30.18 18.18 -3.14
N ILE A 7 29.02 18.01 -3.77
CA ILE A 7 28.47 16.71 -4.14
C ILE A 7 29.10 16.30 -5.48
N ALA A 8 29.93 15.27 -5.45
CA ALA A 8 30.68 14.81 -6.62
C ALA A 8 29.78 14.34 -7.79
N ASN A 9 30.31 14.40 -9.00
CA ASN A 9 29.63 13.94 -10.21
C ASN A 9 29.14 12.48 -10.11
N ASN A 10 27.92 12.24 -10.58
CA ASN A 10 27.28 10.94 -10.75
C ASN A 10 26.51 10.94 -12.07
N SER A 11 27.15 10.43 -13.12
CA SER A 11 26.61 10.43 -14.49
C SER A 11 25.36 9.57 -14.66
N THR A 12 25.17 8.53 -13.83
CA THR A 12 23.98 7.67 -13.82
C THR A 12 22.68 8.45 -13.56
N VAL A 13 22.76 9.53 -12.79
CA VAL A 13 21.65 10.45 -12.50
C VAL A 13 21.84 11.83 -13.14
N GLY A 14 22.68 11.93 -14.18
CA GLY A 14 22.88 13.16 -14.96
C GLY A 14 23.69 14.27 -14.29
N ILE A 15 24.36 14.01 -13.16
CA ILE A 15 25.24 14.99 -12.50
C ILE A 15 26.64 14.88 -13.13
N ASN A 16 26.96 15.76 -14.08
CA ASN A 16 28.26 15.73 -14.79
C ASN A 16 28.80 17.14 -15.09
N TYR A 17 29.34 17.79 -14.06
CA TYR A 17 29.90 19.14 -14.10
C TYR A 17 31.42 19.06 -14.35
N THR A 18 31.85 19.29 -15.59
CA THR A 18 33.26 19.19 -15.99
C THR A 18 34.15 20.31 -15.45
N SER A 19 33.59 21.49 -15.18
CA SER A 19 34.31 22.66 -14.65
C SER A 19 34.64 22.57 -13.16
N HIS A 20 33.88 21.78 -12.39
CA HIS A 20 33.88 21.81 -10.92
C HIS A 20 33.93 20.43 -10.26
N GLY A 21 33.76 19.34 -11.02
CA GLY A 21 33.76 17.97 -10.49
C GLY A 21 32.48 17.56 -9.73
N GLY A 22 31.51 18.47 -9.61
CA GLY A 22 30.28 18.26 -8.85
C GLY A 22 29.41 19.50 -8.70
N ILE A 23 28.39 19.40 -7.85
CA ILE A 23 27.45 20.46 -7.45
C ILE A 23 27.86 20.98 -6.05
N TYR A 24 28.01 22.30 -5.88
CA TYR A 24 28.16 22.91 -4.55
C TYR A 24 26.78 23.21 -3.94
N LEU A 25 26.52 22.73 -2.72
CA LEU A 25 25.29 23.02 -1.99
C LEU A 25 25.52 24.01 -0.83
N GLY A 26 24.57 24.93 -0.68
CA GLY A 26 24.59 25.98 0.34
C GLY A 26 25.38 27.23 -0.08
N GLY A 27 25.39 28.22 0.82
CA GLY A 27 26.15 29.46 0.70
C GLY A 27 27.03 29.71 1.93
N THR A 28 27.67 30.88 2.01
CA THR A 28 28.58 31.23 3.12
C THR A 28 27.90 31.32 4.50
N ALA A 29 26.57 31.39 4.55
CA ALA A 29 25.77 31.35 5.77
C ALA A 29 25.30 29.93 6.18
N THR A 30 25.61 28.90 5.38
CA THR A 30 25.17 27.52 5.64
C THR A 30 25.98 26.89 6.77
N THR A 31 25.29 26.48 7.84
CA THR A 31 25.85 25.82 9.02
C THR A 31 25.63 24.30 9.06
N ALA A 32 24.68 23.80 8.25
CA ALA A 32 24.41 22.38 8.05
C ALA A 32 25.63 21.65 7.43
N THR A 33 25.89 20.41 7.83
CA THR A 33 27.13 19.69 7.52
C THR A 33 26.99 18.64 6.42
N THR A 34 25.76 18.21 6.15
CA THR A 34 25.40 17.20 5.14
C THR A 34 24.43 17.76 4.11
N GLU A 35 24.35 17.11 2.94
CA GLU A 35 23.37 17.45 1.90
C GLU A 35 21.92 17.45 2.41
N ALA A 36 21.55 16.42 3.16
CA ALA A 36 20.20 16.28 3.70
C ALA A 36 19.84 17.41 4.68
N GLU A 37 20.72 17.76 5.61
CA GLU A 37 20.51 18.90 6.53
C GLU A 37 20.37 20.24 5.78
N ILE A 38 21.11 20.44 4.68
CA ILE A 38 21.02 21.65 3.86
C ILE A 38 19.65 21.71 3.16
N CYS A 39 19.21 20.60 2.56
CA CYS A 39 17.89 20.51 1.91
C CYS A 39 16.75 20.68 2.92
N TRP A 40 16.74 19.93 4.01
CA TRP A 40 15.72 20.02 5.06
C TRP A 40 15.67 21.40 5.73
N GLY A 41 16.83 22.01 5.99
CA GLY A 41 16.90 23.37 6.55
C GLY A 41 16.31 24.42 5.60
N CYS A 42 16.51 24.26 4.28
CA CYS A 42 15.87 25.10 3.27
C CYS A 42 14.35 24.87 3.21
N HIS A 43 13.92 23.60 3.24
CA HIS A 43 12.50 23.23 3.20
C HIS A 43 11.73 23.76 4.42
N ASP A 44 12.22 23.49 5.65
CA ASP A 44 11.62 23.94 6.91
C ASP A 44 11.61 25.47 7.07
N ALA A 45 12.55 26.19 6.42
CA ALA A 45 12.60 27.65 6.42
C ALA A 45 11.62 28.30 5.42
N ASN A 46 11.31 27.63 4.31
CA ASN A 46 10.40 28.13 3.27
C ASN A 46 8.98 27.54 3.37
N GLY A 47 8.73 26.61 4.30
CA GLY A 47 7.45 25.90 4.42
C GLY A 47 7.20 24.91 3.27
N VAL A 48 8.24 24.54 2.52
CA VAL A 48 8.16 23.53 1.46
C VAL A 48 8.16 22.15 2.12
N SER A 49 7.20 21.31 1.75
CA SER A 49 7.04 19.97 2.32
C SER A 49 6.86 18.96 1.18
N GLU A 50 7.64 17.88 1.23
CA GLU A 50 7.47 16.70 0.37
C GLU A 50 6.38 15.75 0.91
N TRP A 51 5.78 16.14 2.05
CA TRP A 51 4.72 15.47 2.81
C TRP A 51 3.43 16.28 2.82
N GLY A 52 2.30 15.61 3.08
CA GLY A 52 0.97 16.18 2.92
C GLY A 52 0.43 16.02 1.50
N THR A 53 -0.51 16.87 1.11
CA THR A 53 -1.08 16.93 -0.24
C THR A 53 -0.08 17.56 -1.22
N ASN A 54 0.56 16.73 -2.06
CA ASN A 54 1.29 17.21 -3.23
C ASN A 54 0.31 17.41 -4.39
N THR A 55 0.21 18.61 -4.98
CA THR A 55 -0.75 18.92 -6.06
C THR A 55 -0.24 18.64 -7.48
N ASP A 56 1.07 18.49 -7.66
CA ASP A 56 1.72 18.70 -8.96
C ASP A 56 2.20 17.38 -9.60
N THR A 57 2.19 16.27 -8.85
CA THR A 57 2.76 14.98 -9.28
C THR A 57 1.82 14.08 -10.10
N ASN A 58 0.50 14.29 -10.04
CA ASN A 58 -0.45 13.36 -10.65
C ASN A 58 -1.06 13.85 -11.98
N GLY A 59 -0.80 15.09 -12.38
CA GLY A 59 -1.30 15.67 -13.63
C GLY A 59 -2.83 15.80 -13.65
N ALA A 60 -3.51 14.94 -14.43
CA ALA A 60 -4.98 14.87 -14.45
C ALA A 60 -5.56 13.86 -13.43
N GLU A 61 -4.72 13.03 -12.83
CA GLU A 61 -5.12 12.03 -11.84
C GLU A 61 -5.29 12.67 -10.45
N PRO A 62 -6.17 12.16 -9.56
CA PRO A 62 -6.41 12.80 -8.27
C PRO A 62 -5.18 12.74 -7.35
N ASN A 63 -4.85 13.86 -6.70
CA ASN A 63 -3.89 13.92 -5.61
C ASN A 63 -4.57 13.65 -4.25
N TYR A 64 -3.82 13.10 -3.30
CA TYR A 64 -4.31 12.80 -1.96
C TYR A 64 -3.31 13.17 -0.87
N ASP A 65 -3.83 13.55 0.28
CA ASP A 65 -3.04 13.61 1.51
C ASP A 65 -2.95 12.21 2.14
N PHE A 66 -1.73 11.74 2.39
CA PHE A 66 -1.48 10.53 3.18
C PHE A 66 -0.99 10.87 4.60
N GLY A 67 -0.74 12.15 4.87
CA GLY A 67 -0.25 12.72 6.11
C GLY A 67 1.22 13.15 6.10
N THR A 68 1.67 13.56 7.28
CA THR A 68 2.88 14.38 7.46
C THR A 68 3.84 13.76 8.48
N ILE A 69 5.10 14.18 8.48
CA ILE A 69 6.11 13.76 9.46
C ILE A 69 6.38 14.86 10.49
N TYR A 70 6.79 14.44 11.68
CA TYR A 70 6.97 15.27 12.88
C TYR A 70 8.21 14.79 13.64
N SER A 71 8.82 15.64 14.47
CA SER A 71 9.98 15.26 15.31
C SER A 71 9.68 14.06 16.22
N ASP A 72 8.44 13.97 16.72
CA ASP A 72 8.01 13.01 17.72
C ASP A 72 6.49 12.82 17.71
N ALA A 73 6.00 11.88 18.53
CA ALA A 73 4.59 11.54 18.63
C ALA A 73 3.69 12.70 19.09
N ALA A 74 4.19 13.65 19.90
CA ALA A 74 3.42 14.75 20.46
C ALA A 74 3.48 16.04 19.61
N ALA A 75 4.57 16.25 18.86
CA ALA A 75 4.80 17.47 18.07
C ALA A 75 3.65 17.80 17.10
N THR A 76 3.29 19.08 17.07
CA THR A 76 2.22 19.64 16.22
C THR A 76 2.74 20.38 14.99
N LYS A 77 4.03 20.75 14.96
CA LYS A 77 4.70 21.33 13.79
C LYS A 77 5.33 20.20 12.94
N PRO A 78 5.08 20.15 11.63
CA PRO A 78 5.84 19.32 10.70
C PRO A 78 7.35 19.64 10.67
N THR A 79 8.13 18.70 10.15
CA THR A 79 9.55 18.88 9.78
C THR A 79 9.84 18.18 8.46
N SER A 80 10.93 18.55 7.80
CA SER A 80 11.44 17.89 6.59
C SER A 80 12.39 16.74 6.91
N ASN A 81 13.03 16.73 8.08
CA ASN A 81 13.91 15.64 8.50
C ASN A 81 13.10 14.37 8.78
N TRP A 82 13.28 13.35 7.95
CA TRP A 82 12.61 12.04 8.08
C TRP A 82 13.39 11.01 8.90
N VAL A 83 14.66 11.25 9.23
CA VAL A 83 15.50 10.29 9.97
C VAL A 83 15.07 10.25 11.44
N GLY A 84 14.43 9.14 11.81
CA GLY A 84 13.88 8.93 13.16
C GLY A 84 12.58 9.69 13.46
N ALA A 85 11.97 10.34 12.46
CA ALA A 85 10.76 11.13 12.61
C ALA A 85 9.49 10.26 12.80
N TYR A 86 8.45 10.85 13.36
CA TYR A 86 7.13 10.24 13.51
C TYR A 86 6.20 10.60 12.37
N TRP A 87 5.68 9.58 11.71
CA TRP A 87 4.66 9.69 10.67
C TRP A 87 3.26 9.69 11.30
N LYS A 88 2.39 10.65 10.93
CA LYS A 88 0.97 10.72 11.34
C LYS A 88 0.09 10.72 10.08
N SER A 89 -0.93 9.87 10.02
CA SER A 89 -1.86 9.81 8.88
C SER A 89 -2.72 11.08 8.81
N ALA A 90 -2.97 11.59 7.60
CA ALA A 90 -3.98 12.63 7.37
C ALA A 90 -5.42 12.10 7.47
N THR A 91 -5.58 10.78 7.36
CA THR A 91 -6.85 10.08 7.42
C THR A 91 -7.15 9.71 8.88
N PRO A 92 -8.11 10.34 9.58
CA PRO A 92 -8.25 10.16 11.04
C PRO A 92 -8.51 8.71 11.45
N ILE A 93 -9.20 7.94 10.62
CA ILE A 93 -9.50 6.52 10.89
C ILE A 93 -8.27 5.60 10.74
N PHE A 94 -7.17 6.08 10.15
CA PHE A 94 -5.89 5.36 10.07
C PHE A 94 -4.85 5.92 11.04
N GLY A 95 -5.29 6.59 12.10
CA GLY A 95 -4.42 7.05 13.20
C GLY A 95 -3.58 5.93 13.83
N TYR A 96 -4.01 4.67 13.72
CA TYR A 96 -3.24 3.49 14.16
C TYR A 96 -1.91 3.30 13.40
N LYS A 97 -1.75 3.88 12.21
CA LYS A 97 -0.48 3.93 11.47
C LYS A 97 0.52 4.96 12.04
N THR A 98 0.19 5.64 13.12
CA THR A 98 1.06 6.65 13.72
C THR A 98 2.25 5.99 14.41
N GLY A 99 3.45 6.28 13.96
CA GLY A 99 4.66 5.64 14.48
C GLY A 99 5.94 6.25 13.92
N GLN A 100 7.07 5.86 14.50
CA GLN A 100 8.38 6.27 14.04
C GLN A 100 8.72 5.59 12.71
N ILE A 101 9.32 6.32 11.76
CA ILE A 101 9.78 5.79 10.47
C ILE A 101 10.85 4.72 10.71
N GLN A 102 10.56 3.49 10.29
CA GLN A 102 11.44 2.32 10.47
C GLN A 102 12.37 2.07 9.27
N SER A 103 12.10 2.70 8.12
CA SER A 103 12.89 2.55 6.90
C SER A 103 12.73 3.75 5.98
N THR A 104 13.76 4.05 5.19
CA THR A 104 13.74 5.09 4.16
C THR A 104 14.13 4.50 2.81
N HIS A 105 13.71 5.17 1.74
CA HIS A 105 14.04 4.81 0.37
C HIS A 105 14.70 6.00 -0.32
N ALA A 106 15.68 6.62 0.36
CA ALA A 106 16.42 7.73 -0.21
C ALA A 106 17.40 7.20 -1.27
N ALA A 107 17.70 8.03 -2.27
CA ALA A 107 18.96 7.87 -2.97
C ALA A 107 20.11 8.12 -1.97
N SER A 108 21.01 7.16 -1.81
CA SER A 108 22.14 7.28 -0.90
C SER A 108 23.44 6.72 -1.49
N ASN A 109 24.58 7.15 -0.95
CA ASN A 109 25.90 6.63 -1.36
C ASN A 109 26.30 5.35 -0.60
N ASN A 110 25.39 4.76 0.18
CA ASN A 110 25.67 3.61 1.04
C ASN A 110 25.54 2.29 0.26
N THR A 111 26.57 1.95 -0.51
CA THR A 111 26.63 0.73 -1.33
C THR A 111 26.62 -0.53 -0.45
N GLY A 112 25.44 -1.10 -0.23
CA GLY A 112 25.21 -2.24 0.67
C GLY A 112 24.27 -1.96 1.84
N ALA A 113 23.50 -0.86 1.81
CA ALA A 113 22.49 -0.54 2.82
C ALA A 113 21.52 -1.71 3.09
N GLN A 114 21.48 -2.14 4.36
CA GLN A 114 20.50 -3.10 4.86
C GLN A 114 19.12 -2.45 5.02
N SER A 115 18.09 -3.24 5.35
CA SER A 115 16.77 -2.71 5.73
C SER A 115 16.90 -1.77 6.93
N GLY A 116 16.41 -0.53 6.81
CA GLY A 116 16.47 0.45 7.88
C GLY A 116 16.43 1.89 7.37
N VAL A 117 16.74 2.82 8.26
CA VAL A 117 16.79 4.26 7.97
C VAL A 117 18.19 4.64 7.49
N ASP A 118 18.28 5.33 6.36
CA ASP A 118 19.52 5.90 5.82
C ASP A 118 20.14 6.87 6.83
N THR A 119 21.47 6.86 6.95
CA THR A 119 22.16 7.87 7.76
C THR A 119 22.03 9.24 7.12
N VAL A 120 21.89 10.30 7.94
CA VAL A 120 21.83 11.70 7.46
C VAL A 120 23.01 12.02 6.52
N ALA A 121 24.20 11.50 6.83
CA ALA A 121 25.41 11.68 6.02
C ALA A 121 25.42 10.92 4.68
N SER A 122 24.60 9.88 4.50
CA SER A 122 24.57 9.07 3.28
C SER A 122 23.50 9.50 2.26
N ILE A 123 22.45 10.22 2.68
CA ILE A 123 21.34 10.68 1.83
C ILE A 123 21.83 11.69 0.76
N ARG A 124 21.37 11.52 -0.49
CA ARG A 124 21.76 12.33 -1.67
C ARG A 124 20.53 12.88 -2.40
N CYS A 125 19.93 13.94 -1.86
CA CYS A 125 18.75 14.59 -2.41
C CYS A 125 18.93 15.00 -3.89
N SER A 126 20.12 15.48 -4.26
CA SER A 126 20.49 15.92 -5.62
C SER A 126 20.49 14.81 -6.68
N TYR A 127 20.53 13.54 -6.27
CA TYR A 127 20.39 12.41 -7.22
C TYR A 127 18.95 12.28 -7.74
N CYS A 128 17.97 12.78 -6.99
CA CYS A 128 16.56 12.85 -7.41
C CYS A 128 16.15 14.26 -7.84
N HIS A 129 16.72 15.30 -7.23
CA HIS A 129 16.38 16.70 -7.46
C HIS A 129 17.49 17.46 -8.19
N ASP A 130 17.16 18.15 -9.28
CA ASP A 130 18.02 19.15 -9.89
C ASP A 130 17.81 20.52 -9.25
N VAL A 131 18.56 20.77 -8.18
CA VAL A 131 18.45 21.98 -7.35
C VAL A 131 19.07 23.25 -7.97
N HIS A 132 19.76 23.13 -9.11
CA HIS A 132 20.48 24.23 -9.78
C HIS A 132 19.90 24.63 -11.15
N ASN A 133 18.68 24.20 -11.48
CA ASN A 133 17.96 24.55 -12.72
C ASN A 133 18.71 24.17 -14.03
N THR A 134 19.53 23.12 -14.02
CA THR A 134 20.27 22.68 -15.23
C THR A 134 19.41 21.90 -16.24
N PHE A 135 18.30 21.31 -15.80
CA PHE A 135 17.37 20.55 -16.64
C PHE A 135 15.88 20.87 -16.37
N GLY A 136 15.58 21.97 -15.65
CA GLY A 136 14.23 22.38 -15.26
C GLY A 136 13.88 23.81 -15.69
N PRO A 137 12.65 24.28 -15.43
CA PRO A 137 12.28 25.68 -15.64
C PRO A 137 13.05 26.62 -14.69
N ASP A 138 13.42 27.80 -15.18
CA ASP A 138 14.26 28.75 -14.45
C ASP A 138 13.73 29.07 -13.05
N GLY A 139 14.61 28.97 -12.05
CA GLY A 139 14.35 29.40 -10.68
C GLY A 139 13.64 28.38 -9.78
N LYS A 140 13.48 27.11 -10.17
CA LYS A 140 12.87 26.06 -9.34
C LYS A 140 13.61 24.71 -9.41
N PRO A 141 13.87 24.05 -8.27
CA PRO A 141 14.30 22.65 -8.25
C PRO A 141 13.33 21.73 -9.03
N TYR A 142 13.89 20.79 -9.78
CA TYR A 142 13.14 19.92 -10.69
C TYR A 142 13.47 18.43 -10.48
N LEU A 143 12.48 17.53 -10.52
CA LEU A 143 12.74 16.09 -10.39
C LEU A 143 13.43 15.54 -11.65
N ARG A 144 14.61 14.90 -11.48
CA ARG A 144 15.48 14.44 -12.58
C ARG A 144 14.88 13.35 -13.49
N GLY A 145 13.70 12.85 -13.17
CA GLY A 145 12.93 11.91 -13.98
C GLY A 145 11.45 12.00 -13.63
N THR A 146 10.62 11.32 -14.42
CA THR A 146 9.17 11.30 -14.18
C THR A 146 8.83 10.60 -12.86
N TRP A 147 7.90 11.17 -12.11
CA TRP A 147 7.33 10.58 -10.91
C TRP A 147 5.85 10.93 -10.85
N MET A 148 5.01 9.90 -10.81
CA MET A 148 3.59 10.03 -10.52
C MET A 148 3.41 9.76 -9.02
N GLY A 149 2.87 10.71 -8.27
CA GLY A 149 2.45 10.50 -6.88
C GLY A 149 1.35 9.44 -6.79
N ASN A 150 0.94 9.05 -5.59
CA ASN A 150 -0.01 7.95 -5.40
C ASN A 150 -1.45 8.40 -5.77
N PRO A 151 -2.08 7.92 -6.87
CA PRO A 151 -3.38 8.43 -7.35
C PRO A 151 -4.59 7.74 -6.69
N TYR A 152 -4.40 7.23 -5.48
CA TYR A 152 -5.40 6.51 -4.70
C TYR A 152 -5.53 7.15 -3.32
N PRO A 153 -6.73 7.18 -2.72
CA PRO A 153 -6.86 7.46 -1.31
C PRO A 153 -5.99 6.52 -0.48
N GLU A 154 -5.63 6.94 0.74
CA GLU A 154 -4.96 6.07 1.69
C GLU A 154 -5.82 4.80 1.94
N ASP A 155 -5.20 3.63 1.91
CA ASP A 155 -5.86 2.37 2.27
C ASP A 155 -5.50 1.99 3.72
N GLY A 156 -6.45 1.42 4.45
CA GLY A 156 -6.25 0.92 5.81
C GLY A 156 -7.36 -0.05 6.19
N ALA A 157 -7.18 -0.78 7.30
CA ALA A 157 -8.17 -1.71 7.82
C ALA A 157 -9.46 -0.97 8.24
N PRO A 158 -10.65 -1.54 8.02
CA PRO A 158 -11.91 -0.92 8.42
C PRO A 158 -12.00 -0.73 9.93
N GLN A 159 -12.37 0.47 10.38
CA GLN A 159 -12.45 0.79 11.81
C GLN A 159 -13.89 0.80 12.33
N SER A 160 -14.06 0.34 13.56
CA SER A 160 -15.32 0.39 14.30
C SER A 160 -15.87 1.81 14.51
N SER A 161 -14.99 2.82 14.50
CA SER A 161 -15.34 4.24 14.54
C SER A 161 -15.90 4.79 13.22
N SER A 162 -15.90 4.00 12.14
CA SER A 162 -16.30 4.43 10.80
C SER A 162 -17.69 3.95 10.42
N SER A 163 -18.54 4.88 9.98
CA SER A 163 -19.88 4.57 9.45
C SER A 163 -19.82 4.14 7.99
N TYR A 164 -20.07 2.87 7.73
CA TYR A 164 -20.17 2.31 6.37
C TYR A 164 -21.63 2.23 5.93
N THR A 165 -21.99 2.89 4.84
CA THR A 165 -23.38 3.07 4.41
C THR A 165 -23.90 1.88 3.59
N SER A 166 -24.99 1.25 4.06
CA SER A 166 -25.75 0.32 3.23
C SER A 166 -26.62 1.06 2.21
N SER A 167 -26.54 0.67 0.94
CA SER A 167 -27.50 1.05 -0.10
C SER A 167 -28.31 -0.18 -0.54
N THR A 168 -29.53 0.04 -1.04
CA THR A 168 -30.34 -0.98 -1.71
C THR A 168 -29.61 -1.62 -2.89
N SER A 169 -28.70 -0.88 -3.55
CA SER A 169 -27.83 -1.40 -4.62
C SER A 169 -26.67 -2.26 -4.13
N TYR A 170 -26.39 -2.33 -2.83
CA TYR A 170 -25.22 -3.03 -2.30
C TYR A 170 -25.59 -4.46 -1.88
N ARG A 171 -25.21 -5.40 -2.74
CA ARG A 171 -25.36 -6.86 -2.58
C ARG A 171 -24.73 -7.45 -1.30
N PHE A 172 -23.96 -6.65 -0.55
CA PHE A 172 -23.35 -7.01 0.73
C PHE A 172 -23.70 -6.02 1.87
N GLY A 173 -24.71 -5.16 1.70
CA GLY A 173 -25.16 -4.21 2.72
C GLY A 173 -24.10 -3.20 3.14
N ALA A 174 -23.96 -3.00 4.46
CA ALA A 174 -23.01 -2.07 5.08
C ALA A 174 -21.59 -2.66 5.28
N VAL A 175 -21.27 -3.80 4.66
CA VAL A 175 -19.96 -4.45 4.84
C VAL A 175 -18.88 -3.72 4.01
N PRO A 176 -17.82 -3.16 4.62
CA PRO A 176 -16.67 -2.60 3.92
C PRO A 176 -16.12 -3.62 2.93
N ARG A 177 -15.60 -3.15 1.79
CA ARG A 177 -14.91 -3.99 0.78
C ARG A 177 -15.80 -5.03 0.07
N GLY A 178 -17.05 -5.25 0.49
CA GLY A 178 -17.91 -6.30 -0.06
C GLY A 178 -18.38 -6.12 -1.51
N ASN A 179 -18.28 -4.93 -2.09
CA ASN A 179 -18.76 -4.60 -3.44
C ASN A 179 -17.71 -3.81 -4.23
N SER A 180 -17.67 -3.97 -5.55
CA SER A 180 -16.89 -3.12 -6.47
C SER A 180 -17.69 -1.91 -6.98
N GLY A 181 -19.03 -1.98 -6.95
CA GLY A 181 -19.91 -0.90 -7.41
C GLY A 181 -19.86 0.36 -6.53
N THR A 182 -20.00 1.53 -7.16
CA THR A 182 -19.71 2.85 -6.59
C THR A 182 -20.45 3.17 -5.27
N PRO A 183 -19.77 3.72 -4.24
CA PRO A 183 -18.33 3.86 -4.06
C PRO A 183 -17.75 2.82 -3.08
N PRO A 184 -16.85 1.93 -3.53
CA PRO A 184 -15.77 1.41 -2.68
C PRO A 184 -14.73 2.50 -2.40
N ARG A 185 -14.98 3.74 -2.88
CA ARG A 185 -14.25 4.97 -2.57
C ARG A 185 -14.50 5.50 -1.15
N ALA A 186 -15.09 4.70 -0.28
CA ALA A 186 -15.17 4.98 1.15
C ALA A 186 -13.84 4.61 1.82
N THR A 187 -13.43 5.41 2.79
CA THR A 187 -12.20 5.21 3.56
C THR A 187 -12.22 3.87 4.30
N GLY A 188 -11.28 2.98 3.98
CA GLY A 188 -11.25 1.59 4.46
C GLY A 188 -11.77 0.55 3.46
N GLY A 189 -12.23 0.96 2.28
CA GLY A 189 -12.55 0.08 1.15
C GLY A 189 -11.33 -0.63 0.55
N TYR A 190 -11.53 -1.29 -0.60
CA TYR A 190 -10.43 -1.82 -1.43
C TYR A 190 -10.30 -1.04 -2.73
N TYR A 191 -9.16 -0.39 -2.90
CA TYR A 191 -8.76 0.26 -4.13
C TYR A 191 -7.81 -0.63 -4.93
N ILE A 192 -8.42 -1.50 -5.75
CA ILE A 192 -7.77 -2.22 -6.85
C ILE A 192 -8.40 -1.74 -8.16
N ASP A 193 -7.61 -1.50 -9.20
CA ASP A 193 -8.05 -0.82 -10.42
C ASP A 193 -9.14 -1.57 -11.18
N GLN A 194 -9.14 -2.88 -11.06
CA GLN A 194 -10.02 -3.82 -11.73
C GLN A 194 -11.47 -3.63 -11.24
N ASN A 195 -11.65 -3.06 -10.04
CA ASN A 195 -12.94 -2.66 -9.49
C ASN A 195 -13.44 -1.28 -10.01
N ARG A 196 -12.62 -0.51 -10.74
CA ARG A 196 -12.99 0.81 -11.32
C ARG A 196 -13.51 0.73 -12.77
N THR A 197 -13.69 -0.48 -13.31
CA THR A 197 -13.92 -0.75 -14.74
C THR A 197 -15.31 -0.39 -15.28
N THR A 198 -16.29 -0.04 -14.45
CA THR A 198 -17.64 0.37 -14.90
C THR A 198 -17.70 1.84 -15.31
N SER A 199 -17.70 2.11 -16.62
CA SER A 199 -18.12 3.36 -17.30
C SER A 199 -17.97 4.67 -16.51
N GLY A 200 -16.74 4.94 -16.10
CA GLY A 200 -16.37 6.07 -15.25
C GLY A 200 -14.95 5.93 -14.73
N SER A 201 -14.02 5.50 -15.59
CA SER A 201 -12.62 5.34 -15.20
C SER A 201 -11.99 6.70 -15.01
N TYR A 202 -11.61 7.00 -13.77
CA TYR A 202 -10.81 8.19 -13.47
C TYR A 202 -9.33 7.97 -13.74
N LEU A 203 -8.88 6.71 -13.78
CA LEU A 203 -7.48 6.34 -14.04
C LEU A 203 -7.29 6.01 -15.51
N ASN A 204 -6.33 6.66 -16.16
CA ASN A 204 -5.97 6.41 -17.55
C ASN A 204 -4.91 5.30 -17.67
N LEU A 205 -5.30 4.06 -17.32
CA LEU A 205 -4.45 2.87 -17.43
C LEU A 205 -3.91 2.62 -18.85
N THR A 206 -4.49 3.25 -19.87
CA THR A 206 -4.03 3.23 -21.27
C THR A 206 -2.90 4.21 -21.59
N THR A 207 -2.60 5.20 -20.73
CA THR A 207 -1.44 6.10 -20.89
C THR A 207 -0.35 5.89 -19.85
N TRP A 208 -0.63 5.23 -18.73
CA TRP A 208 0.36 4.97 -17.68
C TRP A 208 1.44 3.97 -18.14
N SER A 209 2.72 4.29 -17.90
CA SER A 209 3.87 3.45 -18.26
C SER A 209 5.02 3.66 -17.27
N LEU A 210 5.93 2.69 -17.17
CA LEU A 210 7.09 2.77 -16.26
C LEU A 210 7.90 4.06 -16.47
N ALA A 211 8.03 4.49 -17.73
CA ALA A 211 8.77 5.69 -18.12
C ALA A 211 8.05 7.02 -17.80
N ASN A 212 6.76 7.01 -17.45
CA ASN A 212 6.01 8.22 -17.07
C ASN A 212 5.48 8.23 -15.63
N ASN A 213 5.45 7.10 -14.92
CA ASN A 213 5.09 7.05 -13.51
C ASN A 213 6.27 6.86 -12.55
N ALA A 214 7.41 6.32 -13.03
CA ALA A 214 8.55 5.97 -12.19
C ALA A 214 9.90 6.11 -12.91
N GLY A 215 10.01 6.98 -13.92
CA GLY A 215 11.27 7.23 -14.63
C GLY A 215 12.40 7.64 -13.68
N LEU A 216 12.09 8.43 -12.64
CA LEU A 216 12.97 8.75 -11.53
C LEU A 216 13.57 7.51 -10.85
N CYS A 217 12.76 6.48 -10.58
CA CYS A 217 13.22 5.22 -9.99
C CYS A 217 14.10 4.41 -10.96
N THR A 218 13.79 4.44 -12.27
CA THR A 218 14.55 3.69 -13.28
C THR A 218 16.00 4.18 -13.45
N LEU A 219 16.32 5.42 -13.04
CA LEU A 219 17.70 5.93 -13.01
C LEU A 219 18.60 5.09 -12.09
N CYS A 220 18.08 4.64 -10.94
CA CYS A 220 18.84 3.90 -9.93
C CYS A 220 18.60 2.38 -9.99
N HIS A 221 17.40 1.94 -10.36
CA HIS A 221 16.99 0.52 -10.34
C HIS A 221 16.88 -0.13 -11.72
N GLY A 222 17.08 0.63 -12.80
CA GLY A 222 16.87 0.16 -14.17
C GLY A 222 15.40 -0.12 -14.49
N THR A 223 15.16 -0.84 -15.59
CA THR A 223 13.81 -1.08 -16.15
C THR A 223 13.30 -2.51 -15.99
N ASN A 224 14.09 -3.44 -15.43
CA ASN A 224 13.64 -4.81 -15.17
C ASN A 224 12.81 -4.89 -13.88
N VAL A 225 11.53 -4.56 -13.99
CA VAL A 225 10.55 -4.61 -12.88
C VAL A 225 10.32 -6.03 -12.36
N ASP A 226 10.48 -7.06 -13.20
CA ASP A 226 10.24 -8.44 -12.79
C ASP A 226 11.24 -8.92 -11.73
N ASP A 227 12.52 -8.61 -11.92
CA ASP A 227 13.61 -9.03 -11.04
C ASP A 227 14.00 -7.95 -10.01
N MET A 228 13.30 -6.82 -9.98
CA MET A 228 13.64 -5.66 -9.13
C MET A 228 13.59 -6.02 -7.63
N ASN A 229 14.77 -6.10 -7.01
CA ASN A 229 14.92 -6.48 -5.61
C ASN A 229 16.26 -5.91 -5.06
N TYR A 230 16.23 -4.66 -4.61
CA TYR A 230 17.46 -3.88 -4.33
C TYR A 230 18.02 -4.05 -2.91
N TYR A 231 17.18 -4.35 -1.91
CA TYR A 231 17.54 -4.24 -0.48
C TYR A 231 17.72 -5.57 0.26
N GLY A 232 17.68 -6.72 -0.42
CA GLY A 232 17.76 -8.01 0.27
C GLY A 232 17.59 -9.22 -0.64
N THR A 233 17.25 -10.37 -0.05
CA THR A 233 16.89 -11.59 -0.79
C THR A 233 15.37 -11.65 -0.90
N ALA A 234 14.82 -11.97 -2.08
CA ALA A 234 13.36 -11.95 -2.25
C ALA A 234 12.59 -12.81 -1.21
N SER A 235 13.18 -13.89 -0.71
CA SER A 235 12.59 -14.75 0.33
C SER A 235 12.58 -14.17 1.75
N THR A 236 13.33 -13.10 2.05
CA THR A 236 13.18 -12.38 3.34
C THR A 236 12.04 -11.38 3.28
N ASP A 237 11.74 -10.84 2.11
CA ASP A 237 10.85 -9.69 1.95
C ASP A 237 9.46 -10.11 1.46
N TRP A 238 9.39 -11.16 0.64
CA TRP A 238 8.18 -11.69 0.03
C TRP A 238 7.83 -13.07 0.59
N VAL A 239 6.53 -13.38 0.65
CA VAL A 239 6.05 -14.75 0.87
C VAL A 239 6.12 -15.48 -0.47
N GLY A 240 7.14 -16.34 -0.63
CA GLY A 240 7.38 -17.06 -1.87
C GLY A 240 8.25 -16.26 -2.86
N THR A 241 7.64 -15.49 -3.76
CA THR A 241 8.33 -14.89 -4.93
C THR A 241 8.15 -13.38 -5.04
N ASN A 242 9.10 -12.72 -5.74
CA ASN A 242 9.11 -11.27 -5.96
C ASN A 242 7.91 -10.78 -6.80
N GLY A 243 6.85 -10.35 -6.14
CA GLY A 243 5.60 -9.95 -6.75
C GLY A 243 5.60 -8.58 -7.45
N HIS A 244 6.71 -7.83 -7.49
CA HIS A 244 6.82 -6.61 -8.31
C HIS A 244 6.32 -6.87 -9.75
N SER A 245 6.75 -7.99 -10.34
CA SER A 245 6.32 -8.48 -11.65
C SER A 245 4.80 -8.51 -11.87
N ASN A 246 4.00 -8.77 -10.84
CA ASN A 246 2.54 -8.92 -10.94
C ASN A 246 1.75 -7.74 -10.32
N ALA A 247 2.42 -6.90 -9.52
CA ALA A 247 1.81 -5.79 -8.81
C ALA A 247 2.01 -4.43 -9.51
N VAL A 248 3.15 -4.21 -10.16
CA VAL A 248 3.63 -2.88 -10.60
C VAL A 248 3.67 -2.78 -12.13
N ILE A 249 3.39 -1.59 -12.66
CA ILE A 249 3.52 -1.27 -14.10
C ILE A 249 4.94 -1.52 -14.59
N GLY A 250 5.06 -2.14 -15.76
CA GLY A 250 6.33 -2.59 -16.34
C GLY A 250 6.70 -4.04 -15.98
N GLY A 251 6.05 -4.63 -14.96
CA GLY A 251 6.14 -6.07 -14.69
C GLY A 251 5.37 -6.89 -15.73
N THR A 252 5.87 -8.09 -16.05
CA THR A 252 5.26 -9.01 -17.02
C THR A 252 4.30 -10.02 -16.37
N GLY A 253 4.37 -10.18 -15.05
CA GLY A 253 3.75 -11.26 -14.28
C GLY A 253 4.59 -12.54 -14.27
N LYS A 254 5.92 -12.43 -14.42
CA LYS A 254 6.91 -13.53 -14.31
C LYS A 254 6.77 -14.33 -13.01
N TYR A 255 6.61 -13.66 -11.88
CA TYR A 255 6.51 -14.24 -10.54
C TYR A 255 5.10 -14.12 -9.93
N LYS A 256 4.07 -14.27 -10.76
CA LYS A 256 2.68 -14.37 -10.30
C LYS A 256 2.45 -15.62 -9.45
N ALA A 257 1.60 -15.49 -8.44
CA ALA A 257 1.19 -16.57 -7.55
C ALA A 257 -0.32 -16.48 -7.28
N ASN A 258 -0.98 -17.63 -7.04
CA ASN A 258 -2.39 -17.63 -6.69
C ASN A 258 -2.58 -17.29 -5.20
N ILE A 259 -2.80 -16.00 -4.91
CA ILE A 259 -3.15 -15.50 -3.57
C ILE A 259 -4.57 -15.91 -3.12
N PHE A 260 -5.39 -16.41 -4.05
CA PHE A 260 -6.76 -16.84 -3.82
C PHE A 260 -6.91 -18.39 -3.79
N ASP A 261 -5.83 -19.18 -3.86
CA ASP A 261 -5.98 -20.62 -3.63
C ASP A 261 -6.50 -20.85 -2.21
N LEU A 262 -7.65 -21.51 -2.16
CA LEU A 262 -8.79 -21.17 -1.29
C LEU A 262 -8.57 -21.35 0.23
N ARG A 263 -7.37 -21.76 0.64
CA ARG A 263 -7.11 -22.42 1.93
C ARG A 263 -5.74 -22.13 2.57
N GLY A 264 -4.74 -21.66 1.82
CA GLY A 264 -3.35 -21.67 2.31
C GLY A 264 -2.85 -23.08 2.68
N GLY A 265 -3.37 -24.10 1.98
CA GLY A 265 -3.21 -25.52 2.34
C GLY A 265 -4.13 -26.42 1.51
N THR A 266 -3.95 -27.73 1.65
CA THR A 266 -4.57 -28.76 0.78
C THR A 266 -6.10 -28.70 0.71
N ARG A 267 -6.66 -28.99 -0.48
CA ARG A 267 -8.11 -29.05 -0.75
C ARG A 267 -8.88 -30.00 0.19
N GLY A 268 -9.44 -29.51 1.30
CA GLY A 268 -10.51 -30.23 2.00
C GLY A 268 -10.88 -29.72 3.39
N ASN A 269 -12.04 -29.07 3.51
CA ASN A 269 -13.28 -29.77 3.84
C ASN A 269 -14.47 -28.88 3.40
N SER A 270 -15.69 -29.19 3.85
CA SER A 270 -16.89 -28.42 3.54
C SER A 270 -17.17 -27.24 4.50
N THR A 271 -16.73 -27.32 5.76
CA THR A 271 -17.15 -26.45 6.87
C THR A 271 -16.40 -25.11 6.97
N ASN A 272 -15.80 -24.66 5.87
CA ASN A 272 -14.95 -23.48 5.81
C ASN A 272 -15.27 -22.66 4.54
N PRO A 273 -16.29 -21.77 4.57
CA PRO A 273 -16.64 -20.93 3.42
C PRO A 273 -15.52 -19.91 3.11
N ALA A 274 -15.23 -19.66 1.84
CA ALA A 274 -14.15 -18.76 1.41
C ALA A 274 -14.58 -17.28 1.32
N MET A 275 -13.69 -16.41 0.84
CA MET A 275 -14.00 -15.01 0.51
C MET A 275 -15.29 -14.92 -0.32
N ALA A 276 -16.19 -14.00 0.06
CA ALA A 276 -17.50 -13.81 -0.56
C ALA A 276 -18.37 -15.08 -0.70
N PHE A 277 -18.04 -16.13 0.07
CA PHE A 277 -18.72 -17.42 0.16
C PHE A 277 -18.53 -18.34 -1.06
N GLN A 278 -17.49 -18.11 -1.88
CA GLN A 278 -17.06 -19.03 -2.94
C GLN A 278 -16.71 -20.43 -2.37
N GLY A 279 -16.89 -21.46 -3.20
CA GLY A 279 -16.35 -22.81 -2.97
C GLY A 279 -17.00 -23.64 -1.86
N ALA A 280 -18.00 -23.11 -1.15
CA ALA A 280 -18.76 -23.86 -0.15
C ALA A 280 -19.62 -24.96 -0.80
N LYS A 281 -19.59 -26.16 -0.20
CA LYS A 281 -20.47 -27.28 -0.55
C LYS A 281 -20.54 -28.27 0.62
N GLU A 282 -21.47 -28.04 1.54
CA GLU A 282 -21.72 -28.93 2.69
C GLU A 282 -22.31 -30.28 2.26
N PRO A 283 -22.06 -31.38 3.01
CA PRO A 283 -22.74 -32.66 2.82
C PRO A 283 -24.19 -32.52 3.28
N GLY A 284 -25.03 -31.99 2.38
CA GLY A 284 -26.39 -31.55 2.64
C GLY A 284 -26.74 -30.17 2.09
N ASP A 285 -25.82 -29.47 1.39
CA ASP A 285 -26.08 -28.08 0.97
C ASP A 285 -27.05 -27.98 -0.21
N SER A 286 -28.17 -27.28 0.02
CA SER A 286 -29.04 -26.75 -1.03
C SER A 286 -28.77 -25.27 -1.34
N GLY A 287 -27.98 -24.55 -0.53
CA GLY A 287 -27.70 -23.12 -0.72
C GLY A 287 -27.06 -22.37 0.45
N SER A 288 -25.78 -22.61 0.76
CA SER A 288 -25.09 -22.06 1.92
C SER A 288 -25.22 -20.53 2.10
N TYR A 289 -25.50 -20.14 3.34
CA TYR A 289 -26.09 -18.85 3.71
C TYR A 289 -25.05 -17.84 4.25
N GLY A 290 -23.89 -18.34 4.70
CA GLY A 290 -22.78 -17.53 5.23
C GLY A 290 -23.04 -16.91 6.60
N PHE A 291 -21.98 -16.39 7.22
CA PHE A 291 -22.04 -15.86 8.60
C PHE A 291 -22.95 -14.62 8.76
N ARG A 292 -23.10 -13.78 7.71
CA ARG A 292 -23.77 -12.47 7.78
C ARG A 292 -25.20 -12.43 7.22
N ASN A 293 -25.81 -13.57 6.92
CA ASN A 293 -27.22 -13.62 6.54
C ASN A 293 -28.10 -13.77 7.79
N GLY A 294 -29.35 -13.28 7.73
CA GLY A 294 -30.32 -13.29 8.84
C GLY A 294 -31.28 -14.50 8.82
N GLU A 295 -31.04 -15.46 7.93
CA GLU A 295 -31.89 -16.64 7.74
C GLU A 295 -31.60 -17.75 8.77
N LYS A 296 -32.56 -18.65 8.98
CA LYS A 296 -32.50 -19.76 9.95
C LYS A 296 -31.27 -20.68 9.83
N ASN A 297 -30.65 -20.74 8.65
CA ASN A 297 -29.50 -21.58 8.31
C ASN A 297 -28.17 -20.77 8.24
N SER A 298 -28.16 -19.57 8.83
CA SER A 298 -27.00 -18.67 8.91
C SER A 298 -26.80 -18.15 10.33
N ASP A 299 -25.60 -17.66 10.61
CA ASP A 299 -25.21 -17.25 11.96
C ASP A 299 -25.85 -15.96 12.46
N ASN A 300 -26.57 -15.21 11.62
CA ASN A 300 -27.18 -13.92 11.96
C ASN A 300 -26.16 -12.90 12.51
N TRP A 301 -24.91 -12.97 12.05
CA TRP A 301 -23.81 -12.21 12.62
C TRP A 301 -23.73 -10.82 11.97
N ALA A 302 -24.14 -9.80 12.71
CA ALA A 302 -24.24 -8.41 12.29
C ALA A 302 -22.92 -7.77 11.77
N PRO A 303 -22.99 -6.69 10.98
CA PRO A 303 -24.17 -6.22 10.26
C PRO A 303 -24.57 -7.20 9.15
N LEU A 304 -25.88 -7.31 8.92
CA LEU A 304 -26.46 -8.27 7.99
C LEU A 304 -26.37 -7.78 6.53
N LEU A 305 -26.33 -8.72 5.59
CA LEU A 305 -26.27 -8.42 4.17
C LEU A 305 -27.64 -7.96 3.65
N TYR A 306 -27.73 -6.70 3.21
CA TYR A 306 -29.01 -6.03 2.92
C TYR A 306 -29.83 -6.70 1.79
N GLY A 307 -31.15 -6.71 1.96
CA GLY A 307 -32.12 -6.83 0.86
C GLY A 307 -32.28 -8.19 0.18
N ALA A 308 -32.89 -9.16 0.87
CA ALA A 308 -34.14 -9.83 0.46
C ALA A 308 -34.58 -10.83 1.57
N PRO A 309 -35.86 -11.21 1.66
CA PRO A 309 -36.23 -12.46 2.30
C PRO A 309 -35.75 -13.64 1.43
N GLY A 310 -35.08 -14.64 2.02
CA GLY A 310 -34.72 -15.90 1.36
C GLY A 310 -33.22 -16.21 1.25
N GLU A 311 -32.97 -17.37 0.62
CA GLU A 311 -31.70 -18.11 0.65
C GLU A 311 -30.62 -17.52 -0.29
N LEU A 312 -30.23 -16.26 -0.05
CA LEU A 312 -29.35 -15.49 -0.94
C LEU A 312 -27.90 -16.00 -0.98
N LYS A 313 -27.60 -16.77 -2.01
CA LYS A 313 -26.26 -17.28 -2.40
C LYS A 313 -25.34 -16.15 -2.87
N ARG A 314 -24.75 -15.39 -1.94
CA ARG A 314 -24.02 -14.14 -2.23
C ARG A 314 -22.75 -14.29 -3.08
N TYR A 315 -22.20 -15.51 -3.25
CA TYR A 315 -21.12 -15.75 -4.21
C TYR A 315 -21.55 -15.45 -5.66
N ASN A 316 -22.85 -15.60 -6.01
CA ASN A 316 -23.42 -15.19 -7.31
C ASN A 316 -23.37 -13.66 -7.53
N TYR A 317 -23.09 -12.89 -6.47
CA TYR A 317 -22.99 -11.44 -6.48
C TYR A 317 -21.56 -10.93 -6.29
N TYR A 318 -20.59 -11.85 -6.19
CA TYR A 318 -19.18 -11.51 -6.29
C TYR A 318 -18.92 -10.74 -7.59
N SER A 319 -18.18 -9.65 -7.48
CA SER A 319 -18.09 -8.62 -8.51
C SER A 319 -16.79 -7.83 -8.46
N TRP A 320 -15.84 -8.23 -7.61
CA TRP A 320 -14.47 -7.72 -7.72
C TRP A 320 -13.84 -8.25 -9.01
N GLY A 321 -12.87 -7.52 -9.57
CA GLY A 321 -12.23 -7.92 -10.82
C GLY A 321 -11.20 -9.05 -10.71
N ALA A 322 -11.11 -9.78 -9.59
CA ALA A 322 -10.16 -10.87 -9.37
C ALA A 322 -10.80 -12.25 -9.61
N THR A 323 -10.04 -13.21 -10.09
CA THR A 323 -10.51 -14.60 -10.20
C THR A 323 -10.31 -15.34 -8.87
N VAL A 324 -11.38 -15.90 -8.31
CA VAL A 324 -11.36 -16.64 -7.02
C VAL A 324 -11.62 -18.12 -7.26
N ASP A 325 -10.60 -18.80 -7.77
CA ASP A 325 -10.52 -20.26 -7.87
C ASP A 325 -9.07 -20.73 -7.64
N SER A 326 -8.83 -22.05 -7.53
CA SER A 326 -7.50 -22.61 -7.21
C SER A 326 -6.54 -22.75 -8.39
N ASN A 327 -7.02 -22.54 -9.61
CA ASN A 327 -6.34 -22.90 -10.86
C ASN A 327 -5.94 -21.66 -11.68
N THR A 328 -6.74 -20.59 -11.62
CA THR A 328 -6.45 -19.33 -12.32
C THR A 328 -5.40 -18.50 -11.56
N ILE A 329 -4.47 -17.88 -12.29
CA ILE A 329 -3.52 -16.91 -11.72
C ILE A 329 -3.56 -15.63 -12.56
N ASP A 330 -4.21 -14.60 -12.04
CA ASP A 330 -4.35 -13.34 -12.74
C ASP A 330 -2.99 -12.66 -12.95
N THR A 331 -2.68 -12.36 -14.21
CA THR A 331 -1.38 -11.85 -14.65
C THR A 331 -1.39 -10.33 -14.75
N GLN A 332 -0.37 -9.67 -14.19
CA GLN A 332 -0.32 -8.23 -13.94
C GLN A 332 -1.58 -7.75 -13.22
N TYR A 333 -1.95 -8.40 -12.11
CA TYR A 333 -3.27 -8.20 -11.52
C TYR A 333 -3.52 -6.77 -11.06
N HIS A 334 -2.57 -6.11 -10.40
CA HIS A 334 -2.83 -4.78 -9.82
C HIS A 334 -2.55 -3.61 -10.79
N LYS A 335 -1.43 -3.63 -11.51
CA LYS A 335 -0.93 -2.55 -12.39
C LYS A 335 -0.78 -1.19 -11.69
N PHE A 336 -0.30 -1.20 -10.45
CA PHE A 336 -0.05 0.04 -9.73
C PHE A 336 1.19 0.80 -10.25
N PRO A 337 1.22 2.14 -10.15
CA PRO A 337 2.48 2.89 -10.19
C PRO A 337 3.31 2.60 -8.93
N CYS A 338 4.63 2.77 -9.01
CA CYS A 338 5.53 2.54 -7.87
C CYS A 338 5.12 3.33 -6.62
N SER A 339 4.53 4.52 -6.80
CA SER A 339 4.05 5.41 -5.74
C SER A 339 2.95 4.85 -4.85
N LYS A 340 2.18 3.85 -5.31
CA LYS A 340 1.21 3.13 -4.48
C LYS A 340 1.90 2.32 -3.36
N CYS A 341 3.15 1.93 -3.59
CA CYS A 341 3.93 1.09 -2.67
C CYS A 341 5.12 1.80 -2.01
N HIS A 342 5.69 2.82 -2.66
CA HIS A 342 6.90 3.54 -2.25
C HIS A 342 6.68 5.06 -2.25
N ASN A 343 7.44 5.79 -1.45
CA ASN A 343 7.61 7.22 -1.60
C ASN A 343 9.13 7.51 -1.48
N PRO A 344 9.72 8.32 -2.38
CA PRO A 344 11.18 8.47 -2.52
C PRO A 344 11.90 9.09 -1.32
N HIS A 345 11.17 9.60 -0.32
CA HIS A 345 11.77 10.23 0.86
C HIS A 345 11.46 9.46 2.16
N ALA A 346 10.42 8.62 2.15
CA ALA A 346 10.10 7.68 3.21
C ALA A 346 9.13 6.63 2.65
N SER A 347 9.67 5.49 2.22
CA SER A 347 8.87 4.27 2.14
C SER A 347 8.39 3.95 3.56
N ARG A 348 7.12 4.24 3.87
CA ARG A 348 6.59 4.23 5.26
C ARG A 348 6.85 2.94 6.04
N LEU A 349 7.10 1.83 5.34
CA LEU A 349 7.24 0.48 5.87
C LEU A 349 8.66 -0.07 5.69
N PRO A 350 9.14 -0.96 6.59
CA PRO A 350 10.45 -1.62 6.50
C PRO A 350 10.81 -2.03 5.07
N ARG A 351 9.86 -2.68 4.37
CA ARG A 351 9.66 -2.54 2.92
C ARG A 351 8.15 -2.55 2.60
N LEU A 352 7.80 -1.97 1.44
CA LEU A 352 6.58 -2.21 0.64
C LEU A 352 5.17 -1.96 1.26
N MET A 353 4.52 -0.86 0.81
CA MET A 353 3.07 -0.53 0.78
C MET A 353 2.56 0.62 1.65
N ILE A 354 2.01 1.67 1.02
CA ILE A 354 1.03 2.55 1.68
C ILE A 354 -0.34 1.83 1.81
N THR A 355 -0.58 0.85 0.92
CA THR A 355 -1.81 0.07 0.82
C THR A 355 -2.01 -0.92 1.97
N ASN A 356 -3.25 -1.33 2.18
CA ASN A 356 -3.62 -2.32 3.18
C ASN A 356 -4.68 -3.33 2.68
N CYS A 357 -4.22 -4.22 1.81
CA CYS A 357 -4.98 -5.39 1.35
C CYS A 357 -5.01 -6.55 2.37
N LEU A 358 -4.36 -6.42 3.53
CA LEU A 358 -3.78 -7.56 4.27
C LEU A 358 -4.39 -7.81 5.64
N ASP A 359 -4.64 -6.69 6.31
CA ASP A 359 -4.59 -6.55 7.76
C ASP A 359 -5.91 -6.96 8.39
N THR A 360 -5.82 -8.05 9.16
CA THR A 360 -6.88 -8.59 10.01
C THR A 360 -6.80 -7.98 11.41
N LYS A 361 -5.59 -7.94 11.97
CA LYS A 361 -5.18 -7.38 13.26
C LYS A 361 -5.72 -5.99 13.60
N HIS A 362 -5.81 -5.06 12.63
CA HIS A 362 -6.38 -3.73 12.85
C HIS A 362 -7.82 -3.57 12.31
N ASN A 363 -8.52 -4.63 11.93
CA ASN A 363 -9.89 -4.57 11.38
C ASN A 363 -10.97 -4.47 12.47
N THR A 364 -10.83 -3.48 13.36
CA THR A 364 -11.67 -3.33 14.57
C THR A 364 -13.17 -3.24 14.27
N TRP A 365 -13.56 -2.86 13.05
CA TRP A 365 -14.95 -2.90 12.60
C TRP A 365 -15.58 -4.30 12.67
N ASP A 366 -14.81 -5.32 12.29
CA ASP A 366 -15.22 -6.73 12.34
C ASP A 366 -14.95 -7.37 13.70
N ASP A 367 -13.86 -6.96 14.37
CA ASP A 367 -13.45 -7.54 15.65
C ASP A 367 -14.36 -7.11 16.80
N ASN A 368 -14.93 -5.89 16.75
CA ASN A 368 -15.98 -5.44 17.66
C ASN A 368 -17.29 -6.27 17.56
N GLN A 369 -17.41 -7.19 16.59
CA GLN A 369 -18.50 -8.17 16.52
C GLN A 369 -18.19 -9.44 17.34
N GLY A 370 -17.07 -9.49 18.06
CA GLY A 370 -16.64 -10.57 18.96
C GLY A 370 -16.01 -11.77 18.26
N THR A 371 -15.78 -12.84 19.03
CA THR A 371 -15.41 -14.16 18.51
C THR A 371 -16.57 -15.14 18.63
N ARG A 372 -16.56 -16.24 17.86
CA ARG A 372 -17.53 -17.33 18.02
C ARG A 372 -16.91 -18.65 18.49
N ASN A 373 -17.36 -19.10 19.65
CA ASN A 373 -17.03 -20.39 20.25
C ASN A 373 -18.21 -21.37 20.09
N SER A 374 -18.47 -21.84 18.86
CA SER A 374 -19.26 -23.05 18.62
C SER A 374 -18.36 -24.17 18.12
N SER A 375 -18.60 -25.39 18.61
CA SER A 375 -17.96 -26.62 18.11
C SER A 375 -18.31 -26.94 16.66
N GLN A 376 -19.38 -26.33 16.11
CA GLN A 376 -19.82 -26.50 14.72
C GLN A 376 -18.86 -25.89 13.70
N TYR A 377 -18.04 -24.90 14.08
CA TYR A 377 -17.05 -24.32 13.16
C TYR A 377 -15.77 -25.16 13.10
N GLY A 378 -15.22 -25.28 11.89
CA GLY A 378 -13.89 -25.83 11.67
C GLY A 378 -12.80 -25.07 12.45
N SER A 379 -11.64 -25.71 12.64
CA SER A 379 -10.46 -25.16 13.32
C SER A 379 -10.02 -23.78 12.81
N ASN A 380 -10.30 -23.50 11.54
CA ASN A 380 -9.89 -22.28 10.84
C ASN A 380 -10.85 -21.10 11.08
N ASN A 381 -11.96 -21.33 11.80
CA ASN A 381 -13.02 -20.33 12.07
C ASN A 381 -13.42 -20.26 13.56
N ARG A 382 -13.30 -21.36 14.33
CA ARG A 382 -13.64 -21.39 15.75
C ARG A 382 -12.70 -20.52 16.59
N ASN A 383 -13.26 -19.77 17.54
CA ASN A 383 -12.56 -18.89 18.50
C ASN A 383 -11.74 -17.75 17.85
N ARG A 384 -12.21 -17.23 16.71
CA ARG A 384 -11.58 -16.13 15.97
C ARG A 384 -12.52 -14.93 15.83
N HIS A 385 -11.96 -13.75 15.72
CA HIS A 385 -12.67 -12.55 15.29
C HIS A 385 -13.01 -12.62 13.80
N LYS A 386 -13.93 -11.77 13.40
CA LYS A 386 -14.58 -11.84 12.09
C LYS A 386 -13.66 -11.49 10.91
N SER A 387 -12.60 -10.73 11.20
CA SER A 387 -11.47 -10.43 10.31
C SER A 387 -10.62 -11.66 9.95
N ASN A 388 -10.49 -12.61 10.88
CA ASN A 388 -9.61 -13.78 10.81
C ASN A 388 -10.28 -15.07 10.29
N LEU A 389 -11.57 -14.97 9.90
CA LEU A 389 -12.36 -16.10 9.37
C LEU A 389 -12.00 -16.43 7.91
N THR A 390 -12.25 -17.69 7.51
CA THR A 390 -12.03 -18.13 6.12
C THR A 390 -12.91 -17.39 5.12
N SER A 391 -13.99 -16.73 5.56
CA SER A 391 -14.87 -15.90 4.72
C SER A 391 -14.67 -14.39 4.88
N ALA A 392 -13.66 -13.94 5.63
CA ALA A 392 -13.33 -12.51 5.70
C ALA A 392 -13.08 -11.96 4.29
N GLN A 393 -13.49 -10.72 4.03
CA GLN A 393 -13.38 -10.12 2.70
C GLN A 393 -12.01 -9.44 2.56
N ASN A 394 -10.97 -10.25 2.32
CA ASN A 394 -9.58 -9.80 2.29
C ASN A 394 -8.66 -10.55 1.32
N CYS A 395 -8.18 -9.82 0.29
CA CYS A 395 -7.49 -10.38 -0.88
C CYS A 395 -6.13 -11.04 -0.62
N HIS A 396 -5.41 -10.58 0.41
CA HIS A 396 -3.98 -10.85 0.61
C HIS A 396 -3.70 -11.20 2.08
N ARG A 397 -4.44 -12.18 2.61
CA ARG A 397 -4.56 -12.46 4.06
C ARG A 397 -3.23 -12.64 4.78
N VAL A 398 -2.91 -11.70 5.68
CA VAL A 398 -2.11 -11.99 6.88
C VAL A 398 -3.11 -12.31 7.99
N GLY A 399 -3.09 -13.53 8.51
CA GLY A 399 -3.87 -13.90 9.68
C GLY A 399 -3.22 -13.38 10.96
N ASP A 400 -4.00 -12.94 11.94
CA ASP A 400 -3.47 -12.49 13.22
C ASP A 400 -2.78 -13.67 13.95
N PRO A 401 -1.48 -13.57 14.29
CA PRO A 401 -0.77 -14.64 14.98
C PRO A 401 -1.35 -14.99 16.36
N SER A 402 -1.98 -14.04 17.06
CA SER A 402 -2.59 -14.27 18.37
C SER A 402 -3.86 -15.13 18.30
N GLU A 403 -4.52 -15.17 17.13
CA GLU A 403 -5.70 -16.00 16.86
C GLU A 403 -5.41 -17.29 16.08
N SER A 404 -4.13 -17.56 15.76
CA SER A 404 -3.75 -18.56 14.74
C SER A 404 -4.42 -18.32 13.37
N GLY A 405 -4.59 -17.05 12.96
CA GLY A 405 -5.28 -16.66 11.73
C GLY A 405 -4.73 -17.35 10.47
N THR A 406 -5.58 -17.59 9.46
CA THR A 406 -5.14 -18.29 8.22
C THR A 406 -4.61 -17.31 7.17
N GLY A 407 -3.34 -17.48 6.80
CA GLY A 407 -2.69 -16.79 5.68
C GLY A 407 -1.40 -16.10 6.12
N ALA A 408 -0.33 -16.27 5.34
CA ALA A 408 0.98 -15.66 5.60
C ALA A 408 1.14 -14.26 4.99
N GLY A 409 0.15 -13.79 4.23
CA GLY A 409 0.26 -12.62 3.35
C GLY A 409 1.00 -12.95 2.05
N TRP A 410 1.58 -11.91 1.47
CA TRP A 410 2.45 -11.95 0.28
C TRP A 410 3.83 -11.30 0.56
N ASN A 411 4.01 -10.70 1.74
CA ASN A 411 5.24 -10.03 2.18
C ASN A 411 5.43 -10.23 3.70
N ASN A 412 6.68 -10.15 4.17
CA ASN A 412 7.05 -10.35 5.59
C ASN A 412 7.42 -9.04 6.30
N VAL A 413 7.09 -7.88 5.72
CA VAL A 413 7.77 -6.59 5.92
C VAL A 413 6.83 -5.40 6.13
N THR A 414 5.51 -5.60 5.98
CA THR A 414 4.48 -4.66 6.44
C THR A 414 4.43 -4.64 7.97
N PRO A 415 4.59 -3.49 8.65
CA PRO A 415 4.82 -3.37 10.08
C PRO A 415 3.53 -3.13 10.89
N TRP A 416 2.36 -3.34 10.27
CA TRP A 416 1.06 -3.06 10.87
C TRP A 416 0.74 -4.09 11.95
#